data_AF-A0A135YQ89-F1
#
_entry.id   AF-A0A135YQ89-F1
#
_cell.length_a   1.000
_cell.length_b   1.000
_cell.length_c   1.000
_cell.angle_alpha   90.00
_cell.angle_beta   90.00
_cell.angle_gamma   90.00
#
_symmetry.space_group_name_H-M   'P 1'
#
loop_
_entity.id
_entity.type
_entity.pdbx_description
1 polymer ?
#
loop_
_entity_poly.entity_id
_entity_poly.type
_entity_poly.pdbx_seq_one_letter_code
_entity_poly.pdbx_strand_id
1 'polypeptide(L)'
;MKRIKWTSEKLDLVSKYLNKGFNNEEIAEIMNDIDKEGIIYKASTIEAAIKFYDLTLGVPLKALVKSGRKIIWNEFLVEEVQELAHKGMTDNQIAKELSERHEVKIKGSQILNVRTRNNIQKRIIKPIKIEKENKAISYHEKRETNDIKIIKKNREKSQKLKKYNLKKGLKYTVKVKENGIKAIRTFRDLEFEYMTDYLLFFRDKNGLMKTFIRNNSLTKTFI
;
A
#
# COMPACT_ATOMS: atom_id res chain seq x y z
N MET A 1 24.53 20.69 2.63
CA MET A 1 23.56 20.15 1.64
C MET A 1 22.16 20.41 2.18
N LYS A 2 21.31 21.18 1.48
CA LYS A 2 19.93 21.43 1.92
C LYS A 2 19.11 20.14 1.77
N ARG A 3 18.26 19.82 2.75
CA ARG A 3 17.39 18.65 2.72
C ARG A 3 16.28 18.89 1.69
N ILE A 4 16.05 17.95 0.77
CA ILE A 4 14.99 18.08 -0.23
C ILE A 4 13.64 18.08 0.48
N LYS A 5 12.87 19.16 0.28
CA LYS A 5 11.48 19.26 0.73
C LYS A 5 10.59 18.75 -0.40
N TRP A 6 9.95 17.61 -0.18
CA TRP A 6 8.98 17.02 -1.11
C TRP A 6 7.64 17.72 -0.95
N THR A 7 7.30 18.59 -1.90
CA THR A 7 5.97 19.21 -2.01
C THR A 7 5.07 18.37 -2.93
N SER A 8 3.75 18.59 -2.88
CA SER A 8 2.81 17.93 -3.79
C SER A 8 3.19 18.14 -5.25
N GLU A 9 3.51 19.38 -5.65
CA GLU A 9 3.94 19.73 -7.01
C GLU A 9 5.16 18.92 -7.47
N LYS A 10 6.16 18.74 -6.59
CA LYS A 10 7.36 17.95 -6.89
C LYS A 10 7.02 16.46 -7.03
N LEU A 11 6.13 15.93 -6.21
CA LEU A 11 5.68 14.54 -6.29
C LEU A 11 4.81 14.28 -7.54
N ASP A 12 3.94 15.22 -7.90
CA ASP A 12 3.12 15.17 -9.11
C ASP A 12 4.01 15.18 -10.36
N LEU A 13 5.09 15.97 -10.35
CA LEU A 13 6.07 15.99 -11.41
C LEU A 13 6.77 14.63 -11.57
N VAL A 14 7.24 14.04 -10.47
CA VAL A 14 7.83 12.69 -10.46
C VAL A 14 6.84 11.67 -11.01
N SER A 15 5.59 11.68 -10.54
CA SER A 15 4.54 10.77 -11.00
C SER A 15 4.22 10.94 -12.49
N LYS A 16 4.18 12.18 -12.99
CA LYS A 16 3.95 12.50 -14.40
C LYS A 16 5.02 11.86 -15.30
N TYR A 17 6.29 11.93 -14.92
CA TYR A 17 7.37 11.36 -15.73
C TYR A 17 7.50 9.85 -15.56
N LEU A 18 7.17 9.31 -14.39
CA LEU A 18 6.97 7.87 -14.19
C LEU A 18 5.90 7.31 -15.14
N ASN A 19 4.76 8.00 -15.27
CA ASN A 19 3.68 7.61 -16.18
C ASN A 19 4.11 7.62 -17.66
N LYS A 20 5.07 8.45 -18.02
CA LYS A 20 5.67 8.47 -19.37
C LYS A 20 6.75 7.40 -19.56
N GLY A 21 7.13 6.70 -18.49
CA GLY A 21 8.10 5.61 -18.51
C GLY A 21 9.56 6.05 -18.38
N PHE A 22 9.83 7.22 -17.80
CA PHE A 22 11.18 7.72 -17.53
C PHE A 22 11.82 6.97 -16.34
N ASN A 23 13.13 6.72 -16.43
CA ASN A 23 13.92 6.13 -15.36
C ASN A 23 14.27 7.17 -14.27
N ASN A 24 14.92 6.73 -13.17
CA ASN A 24 15.19 7.62 -12.04
C ASN A 24 16.20 8.72 -12.39
N GLU A 25 17.18 8.42 -13.23
CA GLU A 25 18.23 9.33 -13.69
C GLU A 25 17.61 10.45 -14.53
N GLU A 26 16.80 10.10 -15.53
CA GLU A 26 16.12 11.09 -16.39
C GLU A 26 15.15 11.96 -15.59
N ILE A 27 14.41 11.39 -14.64
CA ILE A 27 13.53 12.18 -13.76
C ILE A 27 14.37 13.14 -12.91
N ALA A 28 15.52 12.70 -12.39
CA ALA A 28 16.39 13.55 -11.61
C ALA A 28 16.96 14.71 -12.44
N GLU A 29 17.39 14.45 -13.68
CA GLU A 29 17.84 15.49 -14.62
C GLU A 29 16.74 16.52 -14.88
N ILE A 30 15.54 16.07 -15.23
CA ILE A 30 14.38 16.96 -15.45
C ILE A 30 14.06 17.79 -14.20
N MET A 31 14.11 17.17 -13.01
CA MET A 31 13.86 17.90 -11.76
C MET A 31 14.95 18.94 -11.49
N ASN A 32 16.22 18.65 -11.80
CA ASN A 32 17.34 19.59 -11.67
C ASN A 32 17.21 20.77 -12.65
N ASP A 33 16.72 20.53 -13.86
CA ASP A 33 16.52 21.58 -14.87
C ASP A 33 15.39 22.55 -14.49
N ILE A 34 14.35 22.03 -13.85
CA ILE A 34 13.18 22.81 -13.41
C ILE A 34 13.46 23.54 -12.10
N ASP A 35 14.09 22.87 -11.13
CA ASP A 35 14.30 23.40 -9.78
C ASP A 35 15.61 24.20 -9.67
N LYS A 36 15.52 25.51 -9.87
CA LYS A 36 16.67 26.43 -9.78
C LYS A 36 17.08 26.79 -8.35
N GLU A 37 16.48 26.18 -7.31
CA GLU A 37 16.73 26.50 -5.89
C GLU A 37 18.07 25.97 -5.34
N GLY A 38 18.98 25.50 -6.19
CA GLY A 38 20.27 24.93 -5.79
C GLY A 38 20.15 23.58 -5.06
N ILE A 39 19.04 22.87 -5.27
CA ILE A 39 18.81 21.50 -4.81
C ILE A 39 19.24 20.56 -5.93
N ILE A 40 20.11 19.59 -5.61
CA ILE A 40 20.55 18.57 -6.58
C ILE A 40 19.79 17.28 -6.30
N TYR A 41 18.88 16.93 -7.21
CA TYR A 41 18.20 15.64 -7.28
C TYR A 41 19.16 14.60 -7.87
N LYS A 42 19.21 13.43 -7.22
CA LYS A 42 19.91 12.24 -7.71
C LYS A 42 18.90 11.13 -7.92
N ALA A 43 19.21 10.18 -8.81
CA ALA A 43 18.38 9.00 -9.06
C ALA A 43 17.97 8.27 -7.77
N SER A 44 18.89 8.11 -6.82
CA SER A 44 18.61 7.49 -5.51
C SER A 44 17.60 8.27 -4.66
N THR A 45 17.54 9.59 -4.83
CA THR A 45 16.60 10.44 -4.09
C THR A 45 15.21 10.38 -4.72
N ILE A 46 15.15 10.24 -6.06
CA ILE A 46 13.91 9.93 -6.78
C ILE A 46 13.38 8.56 -6.37
N GLU A 47 14.23 7.52 -6.35
CA GLU A 47 13.86 6.18 -5.91
C GLU A 47 13.28 6.18 -4.48
N ALA A 48 13.96 6.88 -3.56
CA ALA A 48 13.49 7.01 -2.19
C ALA A 48 12.12 7.69 -2.10
N ALA A 49 11.89 8.75 -2.88
CA ALA A 49 10.59 9.43 -2.91
C ALA A 49 9.49 8.54 -3.47
N ILE A 50 9.74 7.86 -4.58
CA ILE A 50 8.79 6.94 -5.20
C ILE A 50 8.34 5.86 -4.22
N LYS A 51 9.30 5.27 -3.49
CA LYS A 51 9.01 4.23 -2.51
C LYS A 51 8.29 4.77 -1.28
N PHE A 52 8.70 5.93 -0.78
CA PHE A 52 8.13 6.51 0.44
C PHE A 52 6.68 7.00 0.23
N TYR A 53 6.39 7.58 -0.94
CA TYR A 53 5.08 8.13 -1.29
C TYR A 53 4.23 7.20 -2.18
N ASP A 54 4.70 5.97 -2.42
CA ASP A 54 4.04 4.95 -3.25
C ASP A 54 3.59 5.46 -4.63
N LEU A 55 4.46 6.21 -5.31
CA LEU A 55 4.16 6.87 -6.58
C LEU A 55 4.01 5.90 -7.77
N THR A 56 4.12 4.59 -7.53
CA THR A 56 3.90 3.55 -8.56
C THR A 56 2.44 3.12 -8.67
N LEU A 57 1.60 3.47 -7.68
CA LEU A 57 0.16 3.23 -7.73
C LEU A 57 -0.47 4.00 -8.90
N GLY A 58 -1.25 3.29 -9.71
CA GLY A 58 -1.93 3.87 -10.88
C GLY A 58 -1.05 4.09 -12.11
N VAL A 59 0.26 3.84 -12.01
CA VAL A 59 1.16 3.91 -13.17
C VAL A 59 1.00 2.63 -14.02
N PRO A 60 0.78 2.74 -15.35
CA PRO A 60 0.68 1.57 -16.21
C PRO A 60 1.92 0.66 -16.11
N LEU A 61 1.71 -0.66 -16.05
CA LEU A 61 2.81 -1.62 -15.90
C LEU A 61 3.85 -1.48 -17.03
N LYS A 62 3.41 -1.21 -18.25
CA LYS A 62 4.29 -0.92 -19.41
C LYS A 62 5.25 0.23 -19.14
N ALA A 63 4.77 1.33 -18.56
CA ALA A 63 5.60 2.49 -18.26
C ALA A 63 6.64 2.15 -17.18
N LEU A 64 6.23 1.43 -16.13
CA LEU A 64 7.15 0.95 -15.09
C LEU A 64 8.23 0.05 -15.66
N VAL A 65 7.88 -0.93 -16.50
CA VAL A 65 8.88 -1.83 -17.10
C VAL A 65 9.80 -1.10 -18.08
N LYS A 66 9.26 -0.16 -18.89
CA LYS A 66 10.05 0.69 -19.79
C LYS A 66 11.10 1.49 -19.04
N SER A 67 10.78 1.96 -17.84
CA SER A 67 11.69 2.71 -16.98
C SER A 67 12.79 1.86 -16.31
N GLY A 68 12.93 0.58 -16.69
CA GLY A 68 13.92 -0.35 -16.15
C GLY A 68 13.51 -1.03 -14.84
N ARG A 69 12.28 -0.79 -14.35
CA ARG A 69 11.81 -1.36 -13.08
C ARG A 69 11.32 -2.80 -13.28
N LYS A 70 11.54 -3.62 -12.26
CA LYS A 70 10.96 -4.97 -12.19
C LYS A 70 9.45 -4.87 -11.99
N ILE A 71 8.72 -5.87 -12.48
CA ILE A 71 7.27 -5.99 -12.25
C ILE A 71 7.01 -6.07 -10.74
N ILE A 72 6.25 -5.10 -10.24
CA ILE A 72 5.76 -5.07 -8.87
C ILE A 72 4.39 -5.73 -8.86
N TRP A 73 4.26 -6.85 -8.16
CA TRP A 73 3.00 -7.58 -8.01
C TRP A 73 2.15 -6.93 -6.91
N ASN A 74 1.51 -5.82 -7.25
CA ASN A 74 0.55 -5.14 -6.37
C ASN A 74 -0.78 -5.92 -6.29
N GLU A 75 -1.68 -5.50 -5.40
CA GLU A 75 -2.96 -6.16 -5.15
C GLU A 75 -3.78 -6.33 -6.44
N PHE A 76 -3.81 -5.32 -7.32
CA PHE A 76 -4.52 -5.36 -8.60
C PHE A 76 -4.02 -6.46 -9.54
N LEU A 77 -2.70 -6.54 -9.76
CA LEU A 77 -2.12 -7.58 -10.61
C LEU A 77 -2.29 -8.98 -10.01
N VAL A 78 -2.26 -9.09 -8.67
CA VAL A 78 -2.51 -10.36 -7.96
C VAL A 78 -3.98 -10.78 -8.11
N GLU A 79 -4.92 -9.85 -8.02
CA GLU A 79 -6.35 -10.10 -8.27
C GLU A 79 -6.60 -10.57 -9.71
N GLU A 80 -5.97 -9.95 -10.71
CA GLU A 80 -6.09 -10.42 -12.10
C GLU A 80 -5.56 -11.86 -12.26
N VAL A 81 -4.44 -12.20 -11.62
CA VAL A 81 -3.92 -13.58 -11.60
C VAL A 81 -4.92 -14.52 -10.94
N GLN A 82 -5.55 -14.11 -9.84
CA GLN A 82 -6.55 -14.90 -9.14
C GLN A 82 -7.81 -15.13 -9.99
N GLU A 83 -8.32 -14.10 -10.66
CA GLU A 83 -9.48 -14.22 -11.55
C GLU A 83 -9.21 -15.22 -12.68
N LEU A 84 -8.05 -15.11 -13.33
CA LEU A 84 -7.68 -16.01 -14.44
C LEU A 84 -7.42 -17.45 -13.94
N ALA A 85 -6.82 -17.62 -12.76
CA ALA A 85 -6.65 -18.92 -12.13
C ALA A 85 -8.00 -19.56 -11.74
N HIS A 86 -8.97 -18.78 -11.27
CA HIS A 86 -10.33 -19.26 -10.98
C HIS A 86 -11.11 -19.65 -12.23
N LYS A 87 -10.78 -19.08 -13.39
CA LYS A 87 -11.27 -19.53 -14.71
C LYS A 87 -10.61 -20.83 -15.21
N GLY A 88 -9.70 -21.41 -14.42
CA GLY A 88 -9.02 -22.68 -14.76
C GLY A 88 -7.82 -22.53 -15.68
N MET A 89 -7.32 -21.32 -15.91
CA MET A 89 -6.15 -21.10 -16.77
C MET A 89 -4.86 -21.65 -16.14
N THR A 90 -3.97 -22.18 -16.99
CA THR A 90 -2.60 -22.55 -16.61
C THR A 90 -1.72 -21.33 -16.43
N ASP A 91 -0.59 -21.48 -15.72
CA ASP A 91 0.30 -20.35 -15.43
C ASP A 91 0.88 -19.70 -16.70
N ASN A 92 1.11 -20.49 -17.75
CA ASN A 92 1.53 -19.99 -19.06
C ASN A 92 0.42 -19.24 -19.79
N GLN A 93 -0.84 -19.70 -19.69
CA GLN A 93 -1.98 -18.99 -20.28
C GLN A 93 -2.24 -17.67 -19.56
N ILE A 94 -2.20 -17.65 -18.23
CA ILE A 94 -2.30 -16.43 -17.42
C ILE A 94 -1.18 -15.46 -17.80
N ALA A 95 0.06 -15.95 -17.91
CA ALA A 95 1.20 -15.13 -18.30
C ALA A 95 1.00 -14.51 -19.69
N LYS A 96 0.49 -15.28 -20.67
CA LYS A 96 0.19 -14.78 -22.02
C LYS A 96 -0.89 -13.69 -21.99
N GLU A 97 -2.03 -13.96 -21.35
CA GLU A 97 -3.14 -13.01 -21.21
C GLU A 97 -2.70 -11.70 -20.56
N LEU A 98 -1.97 -11.78 -19.44
CA LEU A 98 -1.47 -10.59 -18.76
C LEU A 98 -0.39 -9.87 -19.57
N SER A 99 0.41 -10.61 -20.35
CA SER A 99 1.42 -9.99 -21.21
C SER A 99 0.79 -9.16 -22.33
N GLU A 100 -0.29 -9.67 -22.91
CA GLU A 100 -1.05 -8.98 -23.96
C GLU A 100 -1.78 -7.77 -23.36
N ARG A 101 -2.46 -7.93 -22.24
CA ARG A 101 -3.22 -6.85 -21.58
C ARG A 101 -2.36 -5.69 -21.11
N HIS A 102 -1.19 -5.98 -20.54
CA HIS A 102 -0.30 -4.97 -19.99
C HIS A 102 0.86 -4.61 -20.92
N GLU A 103 0.89 -5.18 -22.12
CA GLU A 103 1.94 -4.99 -23.14
C GLU A 103 3.37 -5.19 -22.58
N VAL A 104 3.52 -6.18 -21.70
CA VAL A 104 4.76 -6.45 -20.95
C VAL A 104 5.03 -7.94 -20.95
N LYS A 105 6.27 -8.35 -21.22
CA LYS A 105 6.62 -9.77 -21.21
C LYS A 105 6.57 -10.35 -19.79
N ILE A 106 5.56 -11.16 -19.50
CA ILE A 106 5.39 -11.92 -18.25
C ILE A 106 5.63 -13.41 -18.53
N LYS A 107 6.41 -14.07 -17.67
CA LYS A 107 6.70 -15.51 -17.77
C LYS A 107 5.79 -16.32 -16.85
N GLY A 108 5.43 -17.54 -17.25
CA GLY A 108 4.64 -18.46 -16.42
C GLY A 108 5.27 -18.77 -15.06
N SER A 109 6.60 -18.80 -14.96
CA SER A 109 7.30 -18.95 -13.67
C SER A 109 7.05 -17.79 -12.71
N GLN A 110 6.83 -16.58 -13.22
CA GLN A 110 6.46 -15.44 -12.38
C GLN A 110 5.04 -15.61 -11.84
N ILE A 111 4.10 -16.09 -12.67
CA ILE A 111 2.73 -16.39 -12.25
C ILE A 111 2.70 -17.49 -11.19
N LEU A 112 3.48 -18.56 -11.38
CA LEU A 112 3.60 -19.63 -10.39
C LEU A 112 4.05 -19.07 -9.03
N ASN A 113 5.09 -18.24 -9.02
CA ASN A 113 5.59 -17.61 -7.80
C ASN A 113 4.53 -16.73 -7.12
N VAL A 114 3.79 -15.94 -7.89
CA VAL A 114 2.71 -15.09 -7.38
C VAL A 114 1.60 -15.93 -6.76
N ARG A 115 1.16 -16.98 -7.46
CA ARG A 115 0.10 -17.86 -6.98
C ARG A 115 0.48 -18.59 -5.70
N THR A 116 1.70 -19.13 -5.63
CA THR A 116 2.20 -19.83 -4.44
C THR A 116 2.30 -18.89 -3.24
N ARG A 117 2.85 -17.68 -3.43
CA ARG A 117 2.99 -16.70 -2.34
C ARG A 117 1.64 -16.20 -1.80
N ASN A 118 0.62 -16.15 -2.64
CA ASN A 118 -0.71 -15.64 -2.31
C ASN A 118 -1.75 -16.76 -2.09
N ASN A 119 -1.34 -18.03 -2.01
CA ASN A 119 -2.22 -19.19 -1.83
C ASN A 119 -3.40 -19.27 -2.83
N ILE A 120 -3.17 -18.86 -4.09
CA ILE A 120 -4.19 -18.84 -5.14
C ILE A 120 -4.40 -20.26 -5.69
N GLN A 121 -5.50 -20.89 -5.29
CA GLN A 121 -5.90 -22.22 -5.76
C GLN A 121 -6.40 -22.15 -7.22
N LYS A 122 -5.93 -23.09 -8.06
CA LYS A 122 -6.58 -23.37 -9.34
C LYS A 122 -7.92 -24.05 -9.02
N ARG A 123 -9.05 -23.53 -9.51
CA ARG A 123 -10.28 -24.32 -9.50
C ARG A 123 -10.03 -25.55 -10.38
N ILE A 124 -10.09 -26.73 -9.79
CA ILE A 124 -10.16 -27.98 -10.55
C ILE A 124 -11.57 -28.01 -11.15
N ILE A 125 -11.72 -27.49 -12.37
CA ILE A 125 -12.97 -27.59 -13.10
C ILE A 125 -13.03 -29.02 -13.67
N LYS A 126 -13.80 -29.91 -13.03
CA LYS A 126 -14.38 -31.04 -13.80
C LYS A 126 -15.25 -30.40 -14.89
N PRO A 127 -15.13 -30.81 -16.16
CA PRO A 127 -15.75 -30.10 -17.27
C PRO A 127 -17.26 -30.17 -17.12
N ILE A 128 -17.88 -29.05 -16.78
CA ILE A 128 -19.33 -28.85 -16.86
C ILE A 128 -19.55 -27.97 -18.08
N LYS A 129 -20.16 -28.54 -19.12
CA LYS A 129 -20.85 -27.74 -20.15
C LYS A 129 -21.91 -26.93 -19.43
N ILE A 130 -21.98 -25.61 -19.67
CA ILE A 130 -23.21 -24.82 -19.84
C ILE A 130 -22.85 -23.37 -20.21
N GLU A 131 -23.44 -22.99 -21.34
CA GLU A 131 -23.96 -21.71 -21.84
C GLU A 131 -23.31 -20.37 -21.47
N LYS A 132 -23.00 -19.64 -22.54
CA LYS A 132 -22.62 -18.22 -22.53
C LYS A 132 -23.86 -17.37 -22.33
N GLU A 133 -23.93 -16.68 -21.20
CA GLU A 133 -24.47 -15.33 -21.14
C GLU A 133 -23.60 -14.49 -20.21
N ASN A 134 -22.78 -13.60 -20.78
CA ASN A 134 -22.06 -12.59 -20.01
C ASN A 134 -22.46 -11.22 -20.58
N LYS A 135 -23.35 -10.51 -19.86
CA LYS A 135 -23.42 -9.05 -20.00
C LYS A 135 -22.12 -8.48 -19.45
N ALA A 136 -21.33 -7.86 -20.31
CA ALA A 136 -20.08 -7.21 -19.93
C ALA A 136 -20.41 -5.96 -19.11
N ILE A 137 -20.22 -6.04 -17.78
CA ILE A 137 -20.26 -4.90 -16.87
C ILE A 137 -18.96 -4.10 -17.05
N SER A 138 -19.10 -2.79 -17.27
CA SER A 138 -17.99 -1.87 -17.57
C SER A 138 -17.00 -1.75 -16.40
N TYR A 139 -15.74 -1.42 -16.70
CA TYR A 139 -14.68 -1.17 -15.71
C TYR A 139 -15.10 -0.16 -14.63
N HIS A 140 -15.88 0.84 -15.00
CA HIS A 140 -16.36 1.88 -14.08
C HIS A 140 -17.38 1.34 -13.07
N GLU A 141 -18.31 0.49 -13.50
CA GLU A 141 -19.34 -0.11 -12.63
C GLU A 141 -18.72 -1.10 -11.62
N LYS A 142 -17.65 -1.81 -12.03
CA LYS A 142 -16.87 -2.68 -11.13
C LYS A 142 -16.10 -1.89 -10.06
N ARG A 143 -15.61 -0.69 -10.40
CA ARG A 143 -14.87 0.18 -9.48
C ARG A 143 -15.78 0.72 -8.38
N GLU A 144 -16.96 1.24 -8.75
CA GLU A 144 -17.93 1.77 -7.79
C GLU A 144 -18.43 0.70 -6.81
N THR A 145 -18.68 -0.52 -7.31
CA THR A 145 -19.09 -1.64 -6.44
C THR A 145 -17.99 -2.09 -5.49
N ASN A 146 -16.71 -1.98 -5.88
CA ASN A 146 -15.58 -2.30 -5.01
C ASN A 146 -15.27 -1.19 -4.00
N ASP A 147 -15.40 0.09 -4.37
CA ASP A 147 -15.27 1.21 -3.43
C ASP A 147 -16.31 1.09 -2.30
N ILE A 148 -17.55 0.73 -2.64
CA ILE A 148 -18.61 0.44 -1.67
C ILE A 148 -18.23 -0.74 -0.76
N LYS A 149 -17.65 -1.81 -1.30
CA LYS A 149 -17.17 -2.97 -0.50
C LYS A 149 -16.01 -2.61 0.42
N ILE A 150 -15.04 -1.81 -0.05
CA ILE A 150 -13.88 -1.37 0.74
C ILE A 150 -14.35 -0.46 1.88
N ILE A 151 -15.25 0.48 1.60
CA ILE A 151 -15.86 1.34 2.64
C ILE A 151 -16.58 0.49 3.69
N LYS A 152 -17.33 -0.53 3.27
CA LYS A 152 -18.01 -1.46 4.17
C LYS A 152 -17.04 -2.28 5.03
N LYS A 153 -15.99 -2.85 4.42
CA LYS A 153 -14.94 -3.63 5.10
C LYS A 153 -14.12 -2.77 6.07
N ASN A 154 -13.87 -1.51 5.72
CA ASN A 154 -13.20 -0.55 6.59
C ASN A 154 -14.10 -0.16 7.77
N ARG A 155 -15.40 0.09 7.55
CA ARG A 155 -16.37 0.28 8.65
C ARG A 155 -16.42 -0.92 9.61
N GLU A 156 -16.41 -2.15 9.10
CA GLU A 156 -16.38 -3.37 9.91
C GLU A 156 -15.06 -3.55 10.68
N LYS A 157 -13.91 -3.16 10.09
CA LYS A 157 -12.62 -3.12 10.80
C LYS A 157 -12.58 -2.04 11.88
N SER A 158 -13.14 -0.86 11.63
CA SER A 158 -13.24 0.23 12.61
C SER A 158 -14.16 -0.15 13.78
N GLN A 159 -15.22 -0.94 13.54
CA GLN A 159 -16.09 -1.46 14.59
C GLN A 159 -15.40 -2.47 15.53
N LYS A 160 -14.32 -3.13 15.08
CA LYS A 160 -13.53 -4.07 15.90
C LYS A 160 -12.42 -3.41 16.73
N LEU A 161 -12.23 -2.09 16.64
CA LEU A 161 -11.28 -1.38 17.49
C LEU A 161 -11.74 -1.45 18.95
N LYS A 162 -10.86 -1.90 19.85
CA LYS A 162 -11.13 -1.89 21.29
C LYS A 162 -11.48 -0.46 21.72
N LYS A 163 -12.74 -0.25 22.13
CA LYS A 163 -13.18 1.00 22.74
C LYS A 163 -12.56 1.08 24.13
N TYR A 164 -11.40 1.72 24.24
CA TYR A 164 -10.89 2.15 25.54
C TYR A 164 -11.73 3.33 26.03
N ASN A 165 -12.30 3.23 27.23
CA ASN A 165 -13.00 4.32 27.88
C ASN A 165 -12.01 5.09 28.77
N LEU A 166 -11.03 5.75 28.14
CA LEU A 166 -10.00 6.52 28.85
C LEU A 166 -10.58 7.88 29.26
N LYS A 167 -10.40 8.25 30.53
CA LYS A 167 -10.75 9.59 31.03
C LYS A 167 -9.55 10.53 30.91
N LYS A 168 -9.80 11.73 30.38
CA LYS A 168 -8.81 12.83 30.29
C LYS A 168 -8.25 13.15 31.68
N GLY A 169 -6.95 13.42 31.77
CA GLY A 169 -6.25 13.78 33.01
C GLY A 169 -5.84 12.59 33.89
N LEU A 170 -6.26 11.35 33.57
CA LEU A 170 -5.80 10.17 34.29
C LEU A 170 -4.48 9.63 33.72
N LYS A 171 -3.68 9.02 34.59
CA LYS A 171 -2.41 8.40 34.23
C LYS A 171 -2.58 6.93 33.83
N TYR A 172 -1.88 6.52 32.78
CA TYR A 172 -1.93 5.17 32.23
C TYR A 172 -0.53 4.65 31.93
N THR A 173 -0.40 3.32 31.88
CA THR A 173 0.79 2.64 31.39
C THR A 173 0.52 2.02 30.02
N VAL A 174 1.33 2.40 29.04
CA VAL A 174 1.23 1.92 27.66
C VAL A 174 2.34 0.91 27.39
N LYS A 175 1.97 -0.30 26.95
CA LYS A 175 2.92 -1.32 26.51
C LYS A 175 2.84 -1.46 24.99
N VAL A 176 3.95 -1.18 24.31
CA VAL A 176 4.06 -1.26 22.85
C VAL A 176 4.89 -2.48 22.48
N LYS A 177 4.33 -3.34 21.63
CA LYS A 177 5.07 -4.39 20.93
C LYS A 177 5.46 -3.86 19.56
N GLU A 178 6.76 -3.73 19.29
CA GLU A 178 7.23 -3.37 17.95
C GLU A 178 7.23 -4.63 17.06
N ASN A 179 6.65 -4.54 15.87
CA ASN A 179 6.61 -5.64 14.92
C ASN A 179 8.05 -6.06 14.56
N GLY A 180 8.41 -7.31 14.84
CA GLY A 180 9.73 -7.89 14.50
C GLY A 180 10.74 -7.94 15.65
N ILE A 181 10.46 -7.34 16.82
CA ILE A 181 11.36 -7.35 17.98
C ILE A 181 10.62 -7.97 19.18
N LYS A 182 11.23 -8.97 19.85
CA LYS A 182 10.64 -9.62 21.05
C LYS A 182 10.52 -8.69 22.28
N ALA A 183 11.07 -7.48 22.22
CA ALA A 183 11.12 -6.54 23.33
C ALA A 183 9.82 -5.73 23.45
N ILE A 184 9.25 -5.69 24.66
CA ILE A 184 8.08 -4.86 24.98
C ILE A 184 8.57 -3.55 25.58
N ARG A 185 8.34 -2.42 24.89
CA ARG A 185 8.61 -1.09 25.45
C ARG A 185 7.44 -0.66 26.33
N THR A 186 7.74 -0.29 27.57
CA THR A 186 6.73 0.13 28.56
C THR A 186 6.91 1.61 28.88
N PHE A 187 5.84 2.39 28.69
CA PHE A 187 5.78 3.81 29.04
C PHE A 187 4.83 4.00 30.21
N ARG A 188 5.35 4.47 31.34
CA ARG A 188 4.60 4.64 32.59
C ARG A 188 4.20 6.11 32.78
N ASP A 189 3.19 6.32 33.62
CA ASP A 189 2.74 7.63 34.11
C ASP A 189 2.39 8.63 33.00
N LEU A 190 1.75 8.12 31.94
CA LEU A 190 1.31 8.92 30.81
C LEU A 190 -0.09 9.47 31.07
N GLU A 191 -0.23 10.79 31.11
CA GLU A 191 -1.52 11.46 31.30
C GLU A 191 -2.31 11.47 29.99
N PHE A 192 -3.52 10.91 29.99
CA PHE A 192 -4.34 10.87 28.78
C PHE A 192 -4.96 12.24 28.46
N GLU A 193 -4.80 12.67 27.21
CA GLU A 193 -5.30 13.95 26.70
C GLU A 193 -6.61 13.75 25.94
N TYR A 194 -6.54 13.03 24.82
CA TYR A 194 -7.69 12.71 23.97
C TYR A 194 -7.37 11.52 23.05
N MET A 195 -8.38 11.01 22.36
CA MET A 195 -8.22 9.95 21.36
C MET A 195 -8.90 10.31 20.05
N THR A 196 -8.36 9.80 18.96
CA THR A 196 -9.05 9.71 17.67
C THR A 196 -9.47 8.27 17.42
N ASP A 197 -10.05 7.99 16.25
CA ASP A 197 -10.43 6.64 15.87
C ASP A 197 -9.25 5.66 15.93
N TYR A 198 -8.03 6.12 15.61
CA TYR A 198 -6.85 5.26 15.44
C TYR A 198 -5.73 5.52 16.45
N LEU A 199 -5.69 6.70 17.07
CA LEU A 199 -4.57 7.13 17.92
C LEU A 199 -5.03 7.54 19.32
N LEU A 200 -4.15 7.34 20.28
CA LEU A 200 -4.26 7.75 21.66
C LEU A 200 -3.16 8.78 21.95
N PHE A 201 -3.54 9.91 22.52
CA PHE A 201 -2.63 11.01 22.83
C PHE A 201 -2.44 11.10 24.34
N PHE A 202 -1.18 11.12 24.77
CA PHE A 202 -0.81 11.27 26.18
C PHE A 202 0.28 12.31 26.35
N ARG A 203 0.36 12.94 27.52
CA ARG A 203 1.53 13.70 27.95
C ARG A 203 2.40 12.87 28.90
N ASP A 204 3.70 13.00 28.75
CA ASP A 204 4.63 12.49 29.76
C ASP A 204 4.85 13.50 30.89
N LYS A 205 5.61 13.09 31.90
CA LYS A 205 5.96 13.92 33.07
C LYS A 205 6.65 15.25 32.72
N ASN A 206 7.22 15.36 31.52
CA ASN A 206 7.90 16.58 31.04
C ASN A 206 6.96 17.45 30.18
N GLY A 207 5.67 17.09 30.09
CA GLY A 207 4.68 17.80 29.28
C GLY A 207 4.75 17.49 27.77
N LEU A 208 5.62 16.57 27.35
CA LEU A 208 5.79 16.20 25.94
C LEU A 208 4.68 15.25 25.47
N MET A 209 4.11 15.52 24.31
CA MET A 209 3.07 14.70 23.72
C MET A 209 3.63 13.40 23.15
N LYS A 210 3.05 12.26 23.54
CA LYS A 210 3.34 10.93 23.02
C LYS A 210 2.09 10.30 22.44
N THR A 211 2.23 9.71 21.27
CA THR A 211 1.14 9.13 20.49
C THR A 211 1.29 7.62 20.38
N PHE A 212 0.18 6.91 20.53
CA PHE A 212 0.15 5.45 20.45
C PHE A 212 -1.01 4.97 19.60
N ILE A 213 -0.80 3.90 18.85
CA ILE A 213 -1.88 3.25 18.09
C ILE A 213 -2.86 2.62 19.07
N ARG A 214 -4.16 2.79 18.81
CA ARG A 214 -5.27 2.30 19.64
C ARG A 214 -5.33 0.77 19.77
N ASN A 215 -4.53 0.02 19.02
CA ASN A 215 -4.45 -1.44 19.13
C ASN A 215 -3.37 -1.94 20.10
N ASN A 216 -2.60 -1.04 20.72
CA ASN A 216 -1.65 -1.41 21.77
C ASN A 216 -2.38 -1.79 23.06
N SER A 217 -1.85 -2.77 23.79
CA SER A 217 -2.35 -3.19 25.10
C SER A 217 -2.10 -2.09 26.14
N LEU A 218 -3.18 -1.43 26.58
CA LEU A 218 -3.14 -0.46 27.68
C LEU A 218 -3.45 -1.16 28.99
N THR A 219 -2.68 -0.87 30.04
CA THR A 219 -3.04 -1.27 31.41
C THR A 219 -3.26 0.01 32.22
N LYS A 220 -4.44 0.16 32.82
CA LYS A 220 -4.73 1.27 33.73
C LYS A 220 -3.83 1.12 34.95
N THR A 221 -3.03 2.13 35.25
CA THR A 221 -2.30 2.17 36.52
C THR A 221 -3.28 2.71 37.56
N PHE A 222 -3.62 1.88 38.56
CA PHE A 222 -4.29 2.38 39.75
C PHE A 222 -3.22 3.08 40.59
N ILE A 223 -3.45 4.37 40.88
CA ILE A 223 -2.91 5.02 42.07
C ILE A 223 -4.04 4.96 43.09
#